data_AF-A0A640TWD3-F1
#
_entry.id   AF-A0A640TWD3-F1
#
_cell.length_a   1.000
_cell.length_b   1.000
_cell.length_c   1.000
_cell.angle_alpha   90.00
_cell.angle_beta   90.00
_cell.angle_gamma   90.00
#
_symmetry.space_group_name_H-M   'P 1'
#
loop_
_entity.id
_entity.type
_entity.pdbx_description
1 polymer ?
#
loop_
_entity_poly.entity_id
_entity_poly.type
_entity_poly.pdbx_seq_one_letter_code
_entity_poly.pdbx_strand_id
1 'polypeptide(L)'
;MIVLAHSIVLLFQYPIHPERIDRLPWPVEFVFNTPSHHCVHHGANNPYLDKNYGGILIVWDRMSGSYAAETELVRYGLTTLGPRSGPGRTHRAATADGPFTDRTGPPRGACSSASHRPS
;
A
#
# COMPACT_ATOMS: atom_id res chain seq x y z
N MET A 1 16.04 22.52 -15.00
CA MET A 1 14.99 22.72 -13.96
C MET A 1 14.20 21.45 -13.71
N ILE A 2 13.62 20.79 -14.72
CA ILE A 2 12.85 19.55 -14.56
C ILE A 2 13.67 18.41 -13.94
N VAL A 3 14.89 18.15 -14.45
CA VAL A 3 15.77 17.10 -13.91
C VAL A 3 16.09 17.35 -12.43
N LEU A 4 16.42 18.60 -12.08
CA LEU A 4 16.70 18.98 -10.70
C LEU A 4 15.49 18.73 -9.77
N ALA A 5 14.29 19.13 -10.20
CA ALA A 5 13.07 18.89 -9.42
C ALA A 5 12.79 17.38 -9.24
N HIS A 6 12.95 16.60 -10.30
CA HIS A 6 12.77 15.15 -10.24
C HIS A 6 13.83 14.48 -9.33
N SER A 7 15.09 14.91 -9.39
CA SER A 7 16.15 14.45 -8.51
C SER A 7 15.82 14.71 -7.03
N ILE A 8 15.28 15.90 -6.71
CA ILE A 8 14.86 16.23 -5.34
C ILE A 8 13.75 15.28 -4.87
N VAL A 9 12.74 15.03 -5.71
CA VAL A 9 11.64 14.11 -5.41
C VAL A 9 12.15 12.68 -5.19
N LEU A 10 13.07 12.21 -6.02
CA LEU A 10 13.66 10.86 -5.87
C LEU A 10 14.48 10.74 -4.57
N LEU A 11 15.29 11.76 -4.24
CA LEU A 11 16.07 11.77 -3.00
C LEU A 11 15.18 11.77 -1.76
N PHE A 12 14.04 12.47 -1.80
CA PHE A 12 13.06 12.45 -0.71
C PHE A 12 12.36 11.09 -0.57
N GLN A 13 12.07 10.42 -1.69
CA GLN A 13 11.35 9.14 -1.69
C GLN A 13 12.23 7.95 -1.27
N TYR A 14 13.55 8.01 -1.49
CA TYR A 14 14.47 6.94 -1.10
C TYR A 14 14.38 6.52 0.38
N PRO A 15 14.42 7.44 1.38
CA PRO A 15 14.33 7.08 2.79
C PRO A 15 12.93 6.65 3.26
N ILE A 16 11.86 6.92 2.51
CA ILE A 16 10.50 6.48 2.85
C ILE A 16 10.09 5.17 2.17
N HIS A 17 10.92 4.65 1.26
CA HIS A 17 10.75 3.33 0.66
C HIS A 17 10.93 2.12 1.61
N PRO A 18 11.71 2.18 2.73
CA PRO A 18 11.87 1.04 3.62
C PRO A 18 10.57 0.66 4.32
N GLU A 19 10.17 -0.61 4.20
CA GLU A 19 8.97 -1.19 4.85
C GLU A 19 9.09 -1.25 6.39
N ARG A 20 10.27 -0.96 6.95
CA ARG A 20 10.57 -1.12 8.38
C ARG A 20 10.13 0.07 9.24
N ILE A 21 9.82 1.22 8.63
CA ILE A 21 9.50 2.43 9.40
C ILE A 21 7.99 2.44 9.68
N ASP A 22 7.67 2.43 10.98
CA ASP A 22 6.31 2.59 11.48
C ASP A 22 5.72 3.97 11.15
N ARG A 23 4.45 4.16 11.51
CA ARG A 23 3.75 5.43 11.33
C ARG A 23 4.50 6.59 11.97
N LEU A 24 4.55 7.70 11.26
CA LEU A 24 5.15 8.93 11.72
C LEU A 24 4.14 9.73 12.57
N PRO A 25 4.58 10.73 13.34
CA PRO A 25 3.68 11.58 14.10
C PRO A 25 2.60 12.20 13.20
N TRP A 26 1.36 12.29 13.70
CA TRP A 26 0.18 12.79 12.98
C TRP A 26 0.42 14.05 12.11
N PRO A 27 1.11 15.11 12.59
CA PRO A 27 1.35 16.29 11.77
C PRO A 27 2.19 16.01 10.51
N VAL A 28 3.11 15.05 10.59
CA VAL A 28 3.97 14.66 9.47
C VAL A 28 3.17 13.85 8.45
N GLU A 29 2.32 12.92 8.90
CA GLU A 29 1.41 12.15 8.03
C GLU A 29 0.29 13.00 7.41
N PHE A 30 0.01 14.17 7.98
CA PHE A 30 -0.97 15.06 7.36
C PHE A 30 -0.39 15.80 6.13
N VAL A 31 0.91 16.14 6.19
CA VAL A 31 1.55 17.04 5.21
C VAL A 31 2.45 16.30 4.21
N PHE A 32 3.24 15.35 4.68
CA PHE A 32 4.27 14.67 3.88
C PHE A 32 3.84 13.28 3.42
N ASN A 33 4.41 12.83 2.30
CA ASN A 33 4.40 11.42 1.96
C ASN A 33 5.31 10.68 2.95
N THR A 34 4.74 9.67 3.61
CA THR A 34 5.38 8.89 4.67
C THR A 34 5.52 7.44 4.19
N PRO A 35 6.35 6.60 4.85
CA PRO A 35 6.50 5.20 4.48
C PRO A 35 5.15 4.47 4.34
N SER A 36 4.21 4.71 5.26
CA SER A 36 2.85 4.15 5.20
C SER A 36 2.08 4.58 3.94
N HIS A 37 2.13 5.87 3.56
CA HIS A 37 1.47 6.36 2.35
C HIS A 37 2.07 5.76 1.08
N HIS A 38 3.40 5.66 1.04
CA HIS A 38 4.14 5.04 -0.05
C HIS A 38 3.84 3.53 -0.16
N CYS A 39 3.66 2.82 0.95
CA CYS A 39 3.24 1.42 0.92
C CYS A 39 1.83 1.25 0.34
N VAL A 40 0.88 2.11 0.74
CA VAL A 40 -0.46 2.15 0.13
C VAL A 40 -0.37 2.44 -1.37
N HIS A 41 0.51 3.34 -1.81
CA HIS A 41 0.69 3.63 -3.24
C HIS A 41 1.10 2.38 -4.06
N HIS A 42 1.93 1.50 -3.49
CA HIS A 42 2.32 0.22 -4.13
C HIS A 42 1.34 -0.93 -3.85
N GLY A 43 0.26 -0.68 -3.11
CA GLY A 43 -0.73 -1.68 -2.75
C GLY A 43 -1.55 -2.14 -3.95
N ALA A 44 -1.66 -3.44 -4.13
CA ALA A 44 -2.43 -4.07 -5.20
C ALA A 44 -3.79 -4.63 -4.73
N ASN A 45 -4.08 -4.58 -3.43
CA ASN A 45 -5.41 -4.92 -2.91
C ASN A 45 -6.36 -3.72 -2.99
N ASN A 46 -7.64 -3.97 -3.24
CA ASN A 46 -8.72 -3.01 -2.98
C ASN A 46 -8.75 -2.83 -1.44
N PRO A 47 -8.49 -1.65 -0.83
CA PRO A 47 -8.81 -0.26 -1.24
C PRO A 47 -7.64 0.63 -1.70
N TYR A 48 -6.46 0.08 -1.96
CA TYR A 48 -5.21 0.82 -2.23
C TYR A 48 -4.91 1.05 -3.70
N LEU A 49 -5.76 0.54 -4.59
CA LEU A 49 -5.66 0.80 -6.02
C LEU A 49 -5.83 2.29 -6.31
N ASP A 50 -4.87 2.82 -7.06
CA ASP A 50 -4.91 4.18 -7.57
C ASP A 50 -4.98 5.25 -6.46
N LYS A 51 -4.12 5.10 -5.45
CA LYS A 51 -4.03 6.00 -4.29
C LYS A 51 -2.63 6.56 -4.05
N ASN A 52 -2.58 7.68 -3.33
CA ASN A 52 -1.37 8.30 -2.76
C ASN A 52 -0.23 8.57 -3.77
N TYR A 53 -0.49 9.34 -4.81
CA TYR A 53 0.45 9.63 -5.91
C TYR A 53 1.51 10.70 -5.59
N GLY A 54 1.31 11.53 -4.56
CA GLY A 54 2.18 12.68 -4.29
C GLY A 54 3.58 12.28 -3.81
N GLY A 55 4.64 12.66 -4.54
CA GLY A 55 6.01 12.21 -4.22
C GLY A 55 6.62 12.78 -2.92
N ILE A 56 6.31 14.04 -2.56
CA ILE A 56 6.80 14.68 -1.32
C ILE A 56 5.63 15.06 -0.40
N LEU A 57 4.59 15.66 -0.96
CA LEU A 57 3.45 16.21 -0.22
C LEU A 57 2.20 15.37 -0.47
N ILE A 58 1.60 14.84 0.60
CA ILE A 58 0.35 14.06 0.54
C ILE A 58 -0.89 14.96 0.49
N VAL A 59 -0.72 16.26 0.76
CA VAL A 59 -1.80 17.25 0.73
C VAL A 59 -2.49 17.28 -0.64
N TRP A 60 -1.73 17.08 -1.72
CA TRP A 60 -2.29 17.03 -3.06
C TRP A 60 -3.29 15.89 -3.24
N ASP A 61 -2.98 14.70 -2.72
CA ASP A 61 -3.89 13.54 -2.73
C ASP A 61 -5.15 13.76 -1.87
N ARG A 62 -5.02 14.51 -0.78
CA ARG A 62 -6.18 14.88 0.05
C ARG A 62 -7.09 15.85 -0.69
N MET A 63 -6.53 16.78 -1.46
CA MET A 63 -7.29 17.74 -2.27
C MET A 63 -7.93 17.09 -3.50
N SER A 64 -7.27 16.13 -4.14
CA SER A 64 -7.79 15.41 -5.32
C SER A 64 -8.70 14.23 -4.95
N GLY A 65 -8.73 13.80 -3.69
CA GLY A 65 -9.48 12.62 -3.24
C GLY A 65 -8.81 11.28 -3.55
N SER A 66 -7.55 11.27 -4.01
CA SER A 66 -6.74 10.05 -4.17
C SER A 66 -6.07 9.59 -2.88
N TYR A 67 -6.26 10.28 -1.77
CA TYR A 67 -5.74 9.87 -0.48
C TYR A 67 -6.41 8.59 0.05
N ALA A 68 -5.59 7.64 0.50
CA ALA A 68 -6.02 6.51 1.32
C ALA A 68 -5.05 6.28 2.48
N ALA A 69 -5.59 6.09 3.68
CA ALA A 69 -4.81 5.68 4.84
C ALA A 69 -4.54 4.17 4.78
N GLU A 70 -3.41 3.74 5.34
CA GLU A 70 -3.16 2.32 5.56
C GLU A 70 -4.12 1.81 6.66
N THR A 71 -5.02 0.91 6.32
CA THR A 71 -6.08 0.37 7.20
C THR A 71 -6.04 -1.16 7.29
N GLU A 72 -5.42 -1.81 6.31
CA GLU A 72 -5.38 -3.24 6.05
C GLU A 72 -3.96 -3.61 5.63
N LEU A 73 -3.63 -4.90 5.71
CA LEU A 73 -2.34 -5.42 5.27
C LEU A 73 -2.15 -5.20 3.77
N VAL A 74 -1.10 -4.46 3.40
CA VAL A 74 -0.75 -4.18 2.00
C VAL A 74 -0.31 -5.47 1.30
N ARG A 75 -0.93 -5.76 0.15
CA ARG A 75 -0.54 -6.86 -0.73
C ARG A 75 0.16 -6.30 -1.96
N TYR A 76 1.41 -6.67 -2.15
CA TYR A 76 2.20 -6.31 -3.31
C TYR A 76 1.98 -7.33 -4.43
N GLY A 77 1.92 -6.87 -5.67
CA GLY A 77 1.78 -7.72 -6.85
C GLY A 77 1.00 -7.06 -7.98
N LEU A 78 0.83 -7.76 -9.08
CA LEU A 78 -0.07 -7.32 -10.17
C LEU A 78 -1.49 -7.78 -9.82
N THR A 79 -2.46 -6.87 -9.88
CA THR A 79 -3.90 -7.17 -9.73
C THR A 79 -4.42 -8.18 -10.74
N THR A 80 -3.76 -8.29 -11.89
CA THR A 80 -4.15 -9.17 -12.98
C THR A 80 -3.03 -10.14 -13.32
N LEU A 81 -3.15 -11.39 -12.86
CA LEU A 81 -2.61 -12.52 -13.60
C LEU A 81 -3.66 -12.87 -14.65
N GLY A 82 -3.40 -12.62 -15.93
CA GLY A 82 -4.14 -13.29 -17.00
C GLY A 82 -4.14 -14.80 -16.76
N PRO A 83 -5.16 -15.56 -17.19
CA PRO A 83 -5.34 -16.95 -16.80
C PRO A 83 -4.05 -17.72 -17.09
N ARG A 84 -3.44 -18.25 -16.03
CA ARG A 84 -2.25 -19.08 -16.14
C ARG A 84 -2.72 -20.42 -16.71
N SER A 85 -2.64 -20.60 -18.03
CA SER A 85 -2.97 -21.86 -18.70
C SER A 85 -1.94 -22.93 -18.29
N GLY A 86 -2.18 -23.62 -17.18
CA GLY A 86 -1.48 -24.82 -16.78
C GLY A 86 -2.47 -25.99 -16.76
N PRO A 87 -2.16 -27.15 -17.36
CA PRO A 87 -3.10 -28.26 -17.39
C PRO A 87 -3.14 -28.94 -16.01
N GLY A 88 -4.34 -29.00 -15.43
CA GLY A 88 -4.75 -30.04 -14.48
C GLY A 88 -4.14 -30.00 -13.07
N ARG A 89 -4.86 -29.38 -12.12
CA ARG A 89 -5.01 -30.00 -10.80
C ARG A 89 -6.35 -29.62 -10.16
N THR A 90 -7.26 -30.56 -10.14
CA THR A 90 -8.52 -30.52 -9.41
C THR A 90 -8.25 -30.58 -7.90
N HIS A 91 -8.41 -29.46 -7.20
CA HIS A 91 -8.71 -29.50 -5.76
C HIS A 91 -9.80 -28.49 -5.42
N ARG A 92 -11.01 -29.04 -5.36
CA ARG A 92 -12.04 -28.85 -4.33
C ARG A 92 -12.23 -27.42 -3.79
N ALA A 93 -13.44 -26.92 -4.05
CA ALA A 93 -14.07 -25.73 -3.49
C ALA A 93 -13.71 -25.47 -2.02
N ALA A 94 -13.28 -24.24 -1.75
CA ALA A 94 -13.46 -23.59 -0.47
C ALA A 94 -14.31 -22.34 -0.72
N THR A 95 -15.62 -22.51 -0.65
CA THR A 95 -16.57 -21.43 -0.39
C THR A 95 -16.12 -20.71 0.88
N ALA A 96 -15.68 -19.47 0.75
CA ALA A 96 -15.45 -18.57 1.87
C ALA A 96 -16.38 -17.35 1.73
N ASP A 97 -17.68 -17.63 1.56
CA ASP A 97 -18.73 -16.71 1.98
C ASP A 97 -18.86 -16.86 3.50
N GLY A 98 -18.05 -16.09 4.23
CA GLY A 98 -18.18 -15.90 5.68
C GLY A 98 -18.58 -14.44 5.96
N PRO A 99 -19.49 -14.17 6.90
CA PRO A 99 -19.96 -12.83 7.15
C PRO A 99 -18.84 -11.96 7.74
N PHE A 100 -18.70 -10.78 7.16
CA PHE A 100 -17.94 -9.64 7.65
C PHE A 100 -18.18 -9.46 9.16
N THR A 101 -17.25 -9.96 9.98
CA THR A 101 -17.27 -9.81 11.43
C THR A 101 -15.96 -9.18 11.88
N ASP A 102 -16.10 -7.92 12.27
CA ASP A 102 -15.40 -7.22 13.34
C ASP A 102 -14.01 -7.76 13.75
N ARG A 103 -12.99 -7.02 13.33
CA ARG A 103 -11.69 -6.97 14.02
C ARG A 103 -11.35 -5.53 14.36
N THR A 104 -11.96 -5.02 15.42
CA THR A 104 -11.51 -3.87 16.21
C THR A 104 -10.17 -4.17 16.89
N GLY A 105 -9.09 -4.21 16.12
CA GLY A 105 -7.72 -4.05 16.63
C GLY A 105 -7.20 -2.65 16.24
N PRO A 106 -6.34 -2.01 17.05
CA PRO A 106 -5.69 -0.77 16.59
C PRO A 106 -4.98 -1.06 15.26
N PRO A 107 -5.06 -0.16 14.27
CA PRO A 107 -4.43 -0.40 12.97
C PRO A 107 -2.94 -0.57 13.23
N ARG A 108 -2.45 -1.81 13.12
CA ARG A 108 -1.04 -2.11 13.38
C ARG A 108 -0.24 -1.28 12.37
N GLY A 109 0.65 -0.45 12.91
CA GLY A 109 1.59 0.33 12.13
C GLY A 109 2.49 -0.57 11.28
N ALA A 110 3.06 0.07 10.26
CA ALA A 110 3.89 -0.50 9.21
C ALA A 110 3.14 -1.42 8.25
N CYS A 111 3.17 -1.02 6.97
CA CYS A 111 3.67 -1.72 5.80
C CYS A 111 3.94 -3.24 5.96
N SER A 112 3.02 -3.96 6.59
CA SER A 112 3.21 -5.36 6.97
C SER A 112 2.77 -6.19 5.79
N SER A 113 3.69 -6.38 4.84
CA SER A 113 3.46 -7.20 3.66
C SER A 113 3.14 -8.65 4.06
N ALA A 114 2.12 -9.25 3.46
CA ALA A 114 1.75 -10.66 3.70
C ALA A 114 2.75 -11.67 3.06
N SER A 115 4.01 -11.28 2.84
CA SER A 115 5.00 -12.03 2.06
C SER A 115 5.86 -13.01 2.88
N HIS A 116 5.62 -13.16 4.19
CA HIS A 116 6.32 -14.15 5.02
C HIS A 116 5.34 -15.14 5.65
N ARG A 117 5.06 -16.23 4.92
CA ARG A 117 4.87 -17.55 5.54
C ARG A 117 5.90 -18.50 4.92
N PRO A 118 6.99 -18.85 5.62
CA PRO A 118 7.71 -20.07 5.30
C PRO A 118 6.78 -21.23 5.66
N SER A 119 6.50 -22.06 4.67
CA SER A 119 5.96 -23.42 4.85
C SER A 119 7.01 -24.33 5.48
#